data_AF-A0A3S1JYI2-F1
#
_entry.id   AF-A0A3S1JYI2-F1
#
_cell.length_a   1.000
_cell.length_b   1.000
_cell.length_c   1.000
_cell.angle_alpha   90.00
_cell.angle_beta   90.00
_cell.angle_gamma   90.00
#
_symmetry.space_group_name_H-M   'P 1'
#
loop_
_entity.id
_entity.type
_entity.pdbx_description
1 polymer ?
#
loop_
_entity_poly.entity_id
_entity_poly.type
_entity_poly.pdbx_seq_one_letter_code
_entity_poly.pdbx_strand_id
1 'polypeptide(L)'
;AEQTPATIMLWADLIGDLLPEGVLNIVNGFGLEAGKPLASSNRIAKIAFTGETTTGRLISQYASQNLIPVTLELGGKSPNIFFQDVTAEDDDFFDKAIEGFVMFALNQGEVCTCPSRALVHEKIYDQFM
;
A
#
# COMPACT_ATOMS: atom_id res chain seq x y z
N ALA A 1 4.34 11.28 0.90
CA ALA A 1 3.37 11.74 1.91
C ALA A 1 4.01 12.86 2.71
N GLU A 2 3.24 13.82 3.19
CA GLU A 2 3.74 14.94 3.98
C GLU A 2 4.43 14.50 5.28
N GLN A 3 4.08 13.32 5.82
CA GLN A 3 4.70 12.72 7.01
C GLN A 3 6.10 12.16 6.74
N THR A 4 6.42 11.78 5.51
CA THR A 4 7.65 11.07 5.13
C THR A 4 8.31 11.60 3.85
N PRO A 5 8.62 12.91 3.75
CA PRO A 5 9.15 13.49 2.51
C PRO A 5 10.66 13.28 2.33
N ALA A 6 11.41 12.93 3.38
CA ALA A 6 12.86 13.05 3.38
C ALA A 6 13.58 12.14 2.37
N THR A 7 13.16 10.87 2.25
CA THR A 7 13.88 9.87 1.44
C THR A 7 13.75 10.11 -0.06
N ILE A 8 12.60 10.60 -0.53
CA ILE A 8 12.42 10.95 -1.95
C ILE A 8 13.24 12.19 -2.34
N MET A 9 13.41 13.13 -1.41
CA MET A 9 14.27 14.31 -1.64
C MET A 9 15.74 13.90 -1.70
N LEU A 10 16.19 13.05 -0.77
CA LEU A 10 17.56 12.50 -0.82
C LEU A 10 17.80 11.73 -2.12
N TRP A 11 16.83 10.92 -2.56
CA TRP A 11 16.95 10.21 -3.83
C TRP A 11 17.06 11.17 -5.03
N ALA A 12 16.30 12.27 -5.03
CA ALA A 12 16.38 13.29 -6.06
C ALA A 12 17.75 13.97 -6.12
N ASP A 13 18.39 14.23 -4.97
CA ASP A 13 19.76 14.78 -4.90
C ASP A 13 20.80 13.82 -5.51
N LEU A 14 20.57 12.51 -5.42
CA LEU A 14 21.47 11.49 -5.97
C LEU A 14 21.37 11.30 -7.48
N ILE A 15 20.24 11.66 -8.09
CA ILE A 15 19.97 11.38 -9.51
C ILE A 15 19.65 12.62 -10.35
N GLY A 16 19.62 13.80 -9.72
CA GLY A 16 19.13 15.03 -10.35
C GLY A 16 19.93 15.46 -11.57
N ASP A 17 21.22 15.11 -11.64
CA ASP A 17 22.11 15.38 -12.77
C ASP A 17 21.89 14.42 -13.96
N LEU A 18 21.17 13.32 -13.77
CA LEU A 18 20.86 12.34 -14.81
C LEU A 18 19.62 12.69 -15.63
N LEU A 19 18.76 13.58 -15.13
CA LEU A 19 17.45 13.88 -15.73
C LEU A 19 17.43 15.30 -16.33
N PRO A 20 16.91 15.47 -17.55
CA PRO A 20 16.64 16.80 -18.10
C PRO A 20 15.65 17.61 -17.24
N GLU A 21 15.76 18.93 -17.28
CA GLU A 21 14.85 19.83 -16.56
C GLU A 21 13.37 19.56 -16.91
N GLY A 22 12.53 19.48 -15.88
CA GLY A 22 11.09 19.30 -16.02
C GLY A 22 10.61 17.84 -16.21
N VAL A 23 11.51 16.87 -16.38
CA VAL A 23 11.15 15.44 -16.50
C VAL A 23 10.60 14.89 -15.18
N LEU A 24 11.25 15.21 -14.07
CA LEU A 24 10.81 14.85 -12.73
C LEU A 24 10.53 16.13 -11.94
N ASN A 25 9.35 16.20 -11.32
CA ASN A 25 8.97 17.29 -10.42
C ASN A 25 8.42 16.66 -9.14
N ILE A 26 9.06 16.97 -8.00
CA ILE A 26 8.60 16.52 -6.68
C ILE A 26 7.95 17.70 -5.98
N VAL A 27 6.67 17.56 -5.65
CA VAL A 27 5.89 18.60 -4.98
C VAL A 27 5.50 18.10 -3.60
N ASN A 28 6.04 18.73 -2.56
CA ASN A 28 5.66 18.47 -1.18
C ASN A 28 4.50 19.38 -0.78
N GLY A 29 3.51 18.82 -0.08
CA GLY A 29 2.35 19.54 0.41
C GLY A 29 1.26 18.59 0.89
N PHE A 30 0.23 19.14 1.51
CA PHE A 30 -0.91 18.37 1.98
C PHE A 30 -1.85 17.99 0.83
N GLY A 31 -2.66 16.95 1.03
CA GLY A 31 -3.58 16.44 0.00
C GLY A 31 -4.55 17.50 -0.57
N LEU A 32 -5.03 18.43 0.26
CA LEU A 32 -5.93 19.51 -0.19
C LEU A 32 -5.21 20.56 -1.05
N GLU A 33 -3.95 20.84 -0.75
CA GLU A 33 -3.18 21.93 -1.34
C GLU A 33 -2.38 21.49 -2.57
N ALA A 34 -1.84 20.26 -2.55
CA ALA A 34 -1.05 19.70 -3.64
C ALA A 34 -1.83 18.60 -4.39
N GLY A 35 -2.44 17.65 -3.68
CA GLY A 35 -3.08 16.48 -4.28
C GLY A 35 -4.30 16.81 -5.15
N LYS A 36 -5.25 17.59 -4.62
CA LYS A 36 -6.47 17.97 -5.34
C LYS A 36 -6.18 18.78 -6.61
N PRO A 37 -5.36 19.83 -6.60
CA PRO A 37 -5.02 20.55 -7.84
C PRO A 37 -4.37 19.66 -8.90
N LEU A 38 -3.52 18.71 -8.51
CA LEU A 38 -2.94 17.74 -9.46
C LEU A 38 -4.01 16.83 -10.05
N ALA A 39 -4.90 16.28 -9.22
CA ALA A 39 -5.95 15.36 -9.66
C ALA A 39 -7.02 15.99 -10.57
N SER A 40 -7.21 17.31 -10.49
CA SER A 40 -8.15 18.08 -11.32
C SER A 40 -7.49 18.84 -12.48
N SER A 41 -6.18 18.75 -12.66
CA SER A 41 -5.47 19.51 -13.68
C SER A 41 -5.67 18.92 -15.07
N ASN A 42 -6.04 19.77 -16.05
CA ASN A 42 -6.09 19.39 -17.46
C ASN A 42 -4.71 19.17 -18.10
N ARG A 43 -3.62 19.39 -17.35
CA ARG A 43 -2.23 19.14 -17.79
C ARG A 43 -1.75 17.74 -17.46
N ILE A 44 -2.51 16.97 -16.67
CA ILE A 44 -2.16 15.61 -16.25
C ILE A 44 -2.85 14.60 -17.16
N ALA A 45 -2.05 13.71 -17.76
CA ALA A 45 -2.54 12.69 -18.68
C ALA A 45 -2.92 11.37 -18.00
N LYS A 46 -2.42 11.11 -16.79
CA LYS A 46 -2.64 9.88 -16.01
C LYS A 46 -2.35 10.12 -14.54
N ILE A 47 -3.12 9.48 -13.66
CA ILE A 47 -2.90 9.52 -12.21
C ILE A 47 -2.66 8.10 -11.67
N ALA A 48 -1.65 7.95 -10.82
CA ALA A 48 -1.48 6.79 -9.96
C ALA A 48 -1.55 7.25 -8.50
N PHE A 49 -2.33 6.56 -7.68
CA PHE A 49 -2.49 6.89 -6.27
C PHE A 49 -2.43 5.63 -5.42
N THR A 50 -1.68 5.71 -4.32
CA THR A 50 -1.65 4.72 -3.25
C THR A 50 -2.02 5.38 -1.94
N GLY A 51 -2.98 4.82 -1.20
CA GLY A 51 -3.40 5.38 0.08
C GLY A 51 -4.75 4.84 0.56
N GLU A 52 -5.44 5.61 1.40
CA GLU A 52 -6.74 5.19 1.93
C GLU A 52 -7.87 5.28 0.90
N THR A 53 -8.91 4.46 1.10
CA THR A 53 -10.03 4.30 0.16
C THR A 53 -10.84 5.58 -0.03
N THR A 54 -11.04 6.39 1.02
CA THR A 54 -11.82 7.63 0.94
C THR A 54 -11.12 8.65 0.04
N THR A 55 -9.82 8.88 0.26
CA THR A 55 -9.00 9.74 -0.62
C THR A 55 -8.93 9.18 -2.05
N GLY A 56 -8.75 7.86 -2.23
CA GLY A 56 -8.75 7.25 -3.58
C GLY A 56 -10.04 7.50 -4.35
N ARG A 57 -11.20 7.46 -3.68
CA ARG A 57 -12.50 7.85 -4.27
C ARG A 57 -12.52 9.32 -4.69
N LEU A 58 -12.03 10.23 -3.84
CA LEU A 58 -11.95 11.65 -4.17
C LEU A 58 -11.06 11.90 -5.38
N ILE A 59 -9.89 11.26 -5.45
CA ILE A 59 -8.98 11.34 -6.60
C ILE A 59 -9.69 10.89 -7.88
N SER A 60 -10.41 9.76 -7.85
CA SER A 60 -11.18 9.28 -9.00
C SER A 60 -12.30 10.24 -9.41
N GLN A 61 -12.95 10.92 -8.46
CA GLN A 61 -13.99 11.92 -8.74
C GLN A 61 -13.42 13.19 -9.36
N TYR A 62 -12.24 13.63 -8.93
CA TYR A 62 -11.56 14.78 -9.51
C TYR A 62 -11.06 14.49 -10.93
N ALA A 63 -10.46 13.31 -11.12
CA ALA A 63 -9.94 12.84 -12.40
C ALA A 63 -11.04 12.70 -13.47
N SER A 64 -12.26 12.30 -13.08
CA SER A 64 -13.36 12.07 -14.01
C SER A 64 -13.86 13.33 -14.71
N GLN A 65 -13.66 14.51 -14.11
CA GLN A 65 -14.01 15.80 -14.74
C GLN A 65 -13.28 16.03 -16.06
N ASN A 66 -12.07 15.47 -16.19
CA ASN A 66 -11.20 15.59 -17.36
C ASN A 66 -10.97 14.22 -18.05
N LEU A 67 -11.70 13.17 -17.66
CA LEU A 67 -11.52 11.80 -18.15
C LEU A 67 -10.08 11.27 -18.00
N ILE A 68 -9.38 11.66 -16.94
CA ILE A 68 -8.00 11.23 -16.68
C ILE A 68 -8.02 9.77 -16.22
N PRO A 69 -7.27 8.86 -16.87
CA PRO A 69 -7.12 7.48 -16.41
C PRO A 69 -6.49 7.41 -15.01
N VAL A 70 -7.04 6.56 -14.14
CA VAL A 70 -6.58 6.38 -12.76
C VAL A 70 -6.15 4.93 -12.49
N THR A 71 -5.08 4.77 -11.72
CA THR A 71 -4.70 3.51 -11.06
C THR A 71 -4.72 3.75 -9.56
N LEU A 72 -5.45 2.91 -8.81
CA LEU A 72 -5.64 3.08 -7.37
C LEU A 72 -5.20 1.81 -6.63
N GLU A 73 -4.22 1.96 -5.75
CA GLU A 73 -3.79 0.93 -4.80
C GLU A 73 -4.25 1.32 -3.40
N LEU A 74 -5.25 0.61 -2.87
CA LEU A 74 -5.95 1.01 -1.64
C LEU A 74 -5.74 -0.03 -0.54
N GLY A 75 -6.17 0.30 0.68
CA GLY A 75 -6.08 -0.61 1.81
C GLY A 75 -6.90 -1.90 1.63
N GLY A 76 -6.47 -2.96 2.29
CA GLY A 76 -7.14 -4.26 2.31
C GLY A 76 -7.51 -4.74 3.72
N LYS A 77 -8.29 -5.82 3.76
CA LYS A 77 -8.51 -6.64 4.96
C LYS A 77 -8.17 -8.09 4.63
N SER A 78 -6.91 -8.31 4.24
CA SER A 78 -6.43 -9.56 3.66
C SER A 78 -6.64 -10.73 4.63
N PRO A 79 -7.28 -11.83 4.19
CA PRO A 79 -7.36 -13.05 4.97
C PRO A 79 -6.03 -13.81 4.90
N ASN A 80 -5.68 -14.46 6.00
CA ASN A 80 -4.62 -15.45 6.09
C ASN A 80 -5.26 -16.76 6.56
N ILE A 81 -5.13 -17.83 5.79
CA ILE A 81 -6.01 -19.01 5.91
C ILE A 81 -5.17 -20.25 6.20
N PHE A 82 -5.48 -20.94 7.30
CA PHE A 82 -4.73 -22.08 7.81
C PHE A 82 -5.63 -23.30 7.90
N PHE A 83 -5.36 -24.30 7.06
CA PHE A 83 -6.07 -25.58 7.04
C PHE A 83 -5.41 -26.60 7.96
N GLN A 84 -6.11 -27.71 8.27
CA GLN A 84 -5.62 -28.73 9.22
C GLN A 84 -4.29 -29.39 8.83
N ASP A 85 -3.93 -29.33 7.54
CA ASP A 85 -2.70 -29.92 6.99
C ASP A 85 -1.44 -29.15 7.38
N VAL A 86 -1.55 -27.88 7.77
CA VAL A 86 -0.40 -27.09 8.23
C VAL A 86 0.20 -27.57 9.54
N THR A 87 -0.53 -28.38 10.30
CA THR A 87 -0.07 -28.98 11.56
C THR A 87 0.02 -30.51 11.46
N ALA A 88 0.02 -31.07 10.25
CA ALA A 88 0.04 -32.51 10.04
C ALA A 88 1.33 -33.15 10.58
N GLU A 89 2.44 -32.44 10.44
CA GLU A 89 3.76 -32.80 10.94
C GLU A 89 4.37 -31.61 11.68
N ASP A 90 5.26 -31.87 12.64
CA ASP A 90 6.04 -30.84 13.34
C ASP A 90 7.34 -30.59 12.56
N ASP A 91 7.23 -29.78 11.51
CA ASP A 91 8.29 -29.53 10.54
C ASP A 91 8.45 -28.05 10.16
N ASP A 92 9.41 -27.76 9.28
CA ASP A 92 9.70 -26.40 8.79
C ASP A 92 8.46 -25.74 8.12
N PHE A 93 7.51 -26.54 7.60
CA PHE A 93 6.30 -26.00 7.00
C PHE A 93 5.35 -25.45 8.07
N PHE A 94 5.20 -26.17 9.19
CA PHE A 94 4.42 -25.67 10.32
C PHE A 94 5.03 -24.37 10.89
N ASP A 95 6.35 -24.33 11.08
CA ASP A 95 7.07 -23.11 11.51
C ASP A 95 6.80 -21.92 10.58
N LYS A 96 6.80 -22.15 9.25
CA LYS A 96 6.50 -21.11 8.27
C LYS A 96 5.03 -20.67 8.28
N ALA A 97 4.10 -21.55 8.62
CA ALA A 97 2.70 -21.18 8.81
C ALA A 97 2.55 -20.23 10.01
N ILE A 98 3.25 -20.50 11.13
CA ILE A 98 3.27 -19.62 12.30
C ILE A 98 3.97 -18.29 11.99
N GLU A 99 5.10 -18.30 11.27
CA GLU A 99 5.75 -17.08 10.79
C GLU A 99 4.78 -16.25 9.94
N GLY A 100 4.12 -16.89 8.97
CA GLY A 100 3.11 -16.27 8.13
C GLY A 100 1.94 -15.70 8.92
N PHE A 101 1.50 -16.35 10.00
CA PHE A 101 0.48 -15.84 10.90
C PHE A 101 0.93 -14.53 11.56
N VAL A 102 2.15 -14.48 12.13
CA VAL A 102 2.63 -13.29 12.86
C VAL A 102 2.97 -12.09 11.96
N MET A 103 2.99 -12.27 10.64
CA MET A 103 3.20 -11.17 9.67
C MET A 103 2.18 -10.04 9.77
N PHE A 104 1.05 -10.23 10.48
CA PHE A 104 0.12 -9.11 10.78
C PHE A 104 0.81 -7.98 11.58
N ALA A 105 1.88 -8.29 12.31
CA ALA A 105 2.64 -7.34 13.11
C ALA A 105 3.83 -6.70 12.35
N LEU A 106 4.14 -7.16 11.13
CA LEU A 106 5.18 -6.57 10.30
C LEU A 106 4.89 -5.09 10.09
N ASN A 107 5.92 -4.24 10.22
CA ASN A 107 5.79 -2.79 10.09
C ASN A 107 4.66 -2.20 10.96
N GLN A 108 4.46 -2.75 12.16
CA GLN A 108 3.37 -2.36 13.07
C GLN A 108 1.97 -2.51 12.45
N GLY A 109 1.82 -3.40 11.47
CA GLY A 109 0.59 -3.60 10.71
C GLY A 109 0.33 -2.54 9.62
N GLU A 110 1.23 -1.56 9.44
CA GLU A 110 1.16 -0.53 8.40
C GLU A 110 1.60 -1.10 7.04
N VAL A 111 0.88 -2.10 6.56
CA VAL A 111 1.08 -2.77 5.28
C VAL A 111 -0.28 -2.87 4.58
N CYS A 112 -0.41 -2.38 3.35
CA CYS A 112 -1.71 -2.40 2.63
C CYS A 112 -2.26 -3.82 2.45
N THR A 113 -1.37 -4.80 2.30
CA THR A 113 -1.66 -6.23 2.18
C THR A 113 -1.60 -6.97 3.51
N CYS A 114 -1.50 -6.27 4.65
CA CYS A 114 -1.38 -6.85 5.98
C CYS A 114 -2.37 -8.02 6.18
N PRO A 115 -1.90 -9.23 6.56
CA PRO A 115 -2.73 -10.41 6.80
C PRO A 115 -3.54 -10.29 8.11
N SER A 116 -4.32 -9.21 8.23
CA SER A 116 -4.97 -8.77 9.47
C SER A 116 -6.23 -9.56 9.85
N ARG A 117 -6.50 -10.68 9.18
CA ARG A 117 -7.58 -11.63 9.52
C ARG A 117 -7.07 -13.06 9.37
N ALA A 118 -6.72 -13.69 10.48
CA ALA A 118 -6.44 -15.12 10.49
C ALA A 118 -7.75 -15.93 10.48
N LEU A 119 -7.84 -16.91 9.59
CA LEU A 119 -8.91 -17.90 9.51
C LEU A 119 -8.26 -19.27 9.73
N VAL A 120 -8.38 -19.80 10.93
CA VAL A 120 -7.75 -21.06 11.35
C VAL A 120 -8.81 -22.15 11.41
N HIS A 121 -8.52 -23.32 10.83
CA HIS A 121 -9.41 -24.46 10.83
C HIS A 121 -9.67 -24.95 12.27
N GLU A 122 -10.93 -25.20 12.63
CA GLU A 122 -11.36 -25.48 14.02
C GLU A 122 -10.57 -26.61 14.69
N LYS A 123 -10.26 -27.68 13.96
CA LYS A 123 -9.51 -28.85 14.47
C LYS A 123 -8.08 -28.56 14.92
N ILE A 124 -7.47 -27.47 14.46
CA ILE A 124 -6.09 -27.11 14.79
C ILE A 124 -5.99 -25.83 15.61
N TYR A 125 -7.12 -25.17 15.90
CA TYR A 125 -7.12 -23.85 16.53
C TYR A 125 -6.32 -23.81 17.83
N ASP A 126 -6.55 -24.76 18.74
CA ASP A 126 -5.88 -24.78 20.04
C ASP A 126 -4.38 -25.11 19.94
N GLN A 127 -3.95 -25.88 18.92
CA GLN A 127 -2.53 -26.19 18.70
C GLN A 127 -1.80 -25.04 17.98
N PHE A 128 -2.51 -24.33 17.12
CA PHE A 128 -1.96 -23.26 16.30
C PHE A 128 -1.78 -21.93 17.08
N MET A 129 -2.52 -21.75 18.19
CA MET A 129 -2.55 -20.54 19.02
C MET A 129 -1.68 -20.64 20.26
#